data_AF-A0A744KFB4-F1
#
_entry.id   AF-A0A744KFB4-F1
#
_cell.length_a   1.000
_cell.length_b   1.000
_cell.length_c   1.000
_cell.angle_alpha   90.00
_cell.angle_beta   90.00
_cell.angle_gamma   90.00
#
_symmetry.space_group_name_H-M   'P 1'
#
loop_
_entity.id
_entity.type
_entity.pdbx_description
1 polymer ?
#
loop_
_entity_poly.entity_id
_entity_poly.type
_entity_poly.pdbx_seq_one_letter_code
_entity_poly.pdbx_strand_id
1 'polypeptide(L)'
;MYEDPRWLTESRLAGKLCVIIAPGARHSSFRFVTGALDPFTDRGAFLDTLNHIDNQVLVITGRYTPEKSRQEMDALCAQPGVDSVELPCGKLSFYEEFSGDTARLIRQFLHLPVNRK
;
A
#
# COMPACT_ATOMS: atom_id res chain seq x y z
N MET A 1 -1.63 6.55 10.67
CA MET A 1 -0.95 5.32 10.24
C MET A 1 -1.80 4.10 10.57
N TYR A 2 -2.09 3.87 11.86
CA TYR A 2 -3.07 2.88 12.35
C TYR A 2 -4.44 3.50 12.63
N GLU A 3 -5.46 2.68 12.62
CA GLU A 3 -6.79 3.04 13.10
C GLU A 3 -6.83 3.06 14.63
N ASP A 4 -6.57 1.92 15.29
CA ASP A 4 -6.46 1.81 16.75
C ASP A 4 -5.04 2.16 17.23
N PRO A 5 -4.85 3.24 18.00
CA PRO A 5 -3.53 3.59 18.54
C PRO A 5 -2.95 2.51 19.47
N ARG A 6 -3.79 1.69 20.10
CA ARG A 6 -3.35 0.60 20.99
C ARG A 6 -2.81 -0.59 20.22
N TRP A 7 -3.00 -0.65 18.90
CA TRP A 7 -2.40 -1.69 18.08
C TRP A 7 -0.87 -1.63 18.13
N LEU A 8 -0.29 -0.44 18.22
CA LEU A 8 1.16 -0.25 18.31
C LEU A 8 1.66 -0.43 19.76
N THR A 9 1.76 -1.68 20.19
CA THR A 9 2.35 -2.04 21.48
C THR A 9 3.85 -1.74 21.53
N GLU A 10 4.43 -1.68 22.73
CA GLU A 10 5.89 -1.48 22.90
C GLU A 10 6.71 -2.53 22.15
N SER A 11 6.28 -3.79 22.16
CA SER A 11 6.96 -4.87 21.42
C SER A 11 6.93 -4.67 19.91
N ARG A 12 5.79 -4.24 19.35
CA ARG A 12 5.65 -3.93 17.91
C ARG A 12 6.44 -2.68 17.54
N LEU A 13 6.44 -1.67 18.41
CA LEU A 13 7.24 -0.47 18.25
C LEU A 13 8.73 -0.79 18.24
N ALA A 14 9.21 -1.62 19.17
CA ALA A 14 10.60 -2.07 19.22
C ALA A 14 10.99 -2.77 17.91
N GLY A 15 10.14 -3.67 17.39
CA GLY A 15 10.36 -4.31 16.09
C GLY A 15 10.46 -3.32 14.92
N LYS A 16 9.64 -2.27 14.92
CA LYS A 16 9.72 -1.20 13.91
C LYS A 16 10.98 -0.36 14.03
N LEU A 17 11.39 -0.04 15.25
CA LEU A 17 12.60 0.72 15.52
C LEU A 17 13.86 -0.02 15.07
N CYS A 18 13.89 -1.35 15.14
CA CYS A 18 15.01 -2.15 14.61
C CYS A 18 15.34 -1.82 13.14
N VAL A 19 14.34 -1.57 12.30
CA VAL A 19 14.54 -1.18 10.89
C VAL A 19 15.14 0.22 10.79
N ILE A 20 14.68 1.14 11.63
CA ILE A 20 15.09 2.56 11.62
C ILE A 20 16.52 2.73 12.13
N ILE A 21 16.94 1.94 13.13
CA ILE A 21 18.28 2.04 13.75
C ILE A 21 19.34 1.17 13.06
N ALA A 22 18.96 0.35 12.08
CA ALA A 22 19.90 -0.50 11.36
C ALA A 22 20.98 0.35 10.63
N PRO A 23 22.23 -0.14 10.54
CA PRO A 23 23.28 0.56 9.80
C PRO A 23 22.83 0.91 8.37
N GLY A 24 22.94 2.19 7.99
CA GLY A 24 22.54 2.69 6.68
C GLY A 24 21.06 3.08 6.52
N ALA A 25 20.19 2.75 7.48
CA ALA A 25 18.75 2.99 7.39
C ALA A 25 18.37 4.48 7.23
N ARG A 26 19.15 5.40 7.84
CA ARG A 26 18.93 6.86 7.77
C ARG A 26 18.84 7.42 6.34
N HIS A 27 19.51 6.80 5.38
CA HIS A 27 19.51 7.25 3.99
C HIS A 27 18.19 6.94 3.28
N SER A 28 17.56 5.81 3.63
CA SER A 28 16.30 5.38 3.04
C SER A 28 15.13 6.22 3.54
N SER A 29 15.04 6.46 4.86
CA SER A 29 13.96 7.28 5.43
C SER A 29 13.97 8.71 4.89
N PHE A 30 15.13 9.34 4.77
CA PHE A 30 15.22 10.69 4.21
C PHE A 30 14.76 10.72 2.75
N ARG A 31 15.25 9.81 1.90
CA ARG A 31 14.85 9.76 0.49
C ARG A 31 13.37 9.45 0.32
N PHE A 32 12.78 8.63 1.19
CA PHE A 32 11.35 8.35 1.18
C PHE A 32 10.54 9.64 1.43
N VAL A 33 10.86 10.37 2.51
CA VAL A 33 10.06 11.57 2.87
C VAL A 33 10.26 12.75 1.92
N THR A 34 11.40 12.84 1.24
CA THR A 34 11.63 13.87 0.21
C THR A 34 11.13 13.47 -1.17
N GLY A 35 10.55 12.28 -1.32
CA GLY A 35 10.10 11.75 -2.62
C GLY A 35 11.25 11.28 -3.53
N ALA A 36 12.51 11.35 -3.07
CA ALA A 36 13.68 10.94 -3.85
C ALA A 36 13.82 9.41 -4.05
N LEU A 37 12.83 8.62 -3.58
CA LEU A 37 12.67 7.19 -3.93
C LEU A 37 11.66 6.97 -5.06
N ASP A 38 10.74 7.91 -5.29
CA ASP A 38 9.74 7.77 -6.33
C ASP A 38 10.40 8.01 -7.70
N PRO A 39 10.36 7.05 -8.62
CA PRO A 39 10.89 7.26 -9.97
C PRO A 39 10.00 8.19 -10.81
N PHE A 40 8.78 8.48 -10.36
CA PHE A 40 7.82 9.30 -11.10
C PHE A 40 7.78 10.73 -10.57
N THR A 41 7.79 11.69 -11.49
CA THR A 41 7.70 13.13 -11.17
C THR A 41 6.27 13.67 -11.25
N ASP A 42 5.35 12.89 -11.82
CA ASP A 42 3.93 13.22 -11.94
C ASP A 42 3.06 11.97 -11.93
N ARG A 43 1.77 12.15 -11.60
CA ARG A 43 0.80 11.06 -11.47
C ARG A 43 0.53 10.35 -12.80
N GLY A 44 0.57 11.06 -13.94
CA GLY A 44 0.29 10.48 -15.25
C GLY A 44 1.32 9.42 -15.61
N ALA A 45 2.61 9.77 -15.49
CA ALA A 45 3.71 8.84 -15.73
C ALA A 45 3.64 7.59 -14.85
N PHE A 46 3.22 7.74 -13.58
CA PHE A 46 2.98 6.59 -12.70
C PHE A 46 1.83 5.70 -13.20
N LEU A 47 0.67 6.28 -13.53
CA LEU A 47 -0.50 5.51 -13.98
C LEU A 47 -0.26 4.82 -15.32
N ASP A 48 0.48 5.45 -16.23
CA ASP A 48 0.83 4.89 -17.54
C ASP A 48 1.60 3.56 -17.42
N THR A 49 2.31 3.33 -16.31
CA THR A 49 3.02 2.05 -16.09
C THR A 49 2.09 0.84 -16.05
N LEU A 50 0.80 1.03 -15.70
CA LEU A 50 -0.20 -0.05 -15.71
C LEU A 50 -0.49 -0.58 -17.12
N ASN A 51 -0.21 0.20 -18.16
CA ASN A 51 -0.32 -0.26 -19.55
C ASN A 51 0.78 -1.26 -19.94
N HIS A 52 1.81 -1.39 -19.11
CA HIS A 52 2.93 -2.30 -19.30
C HIS A 52 2.88 -3.52 -18.36
N ILE A 53 1.74 -3.72 -17.67
CA ILE A 53 1.51 -4.89 -16.82
C ILE A 53 0.44 -5.77 -17.48
N ASP A 54 0.87 -6.92 -18.00
CA ASP A 54 0.00 -7.87 -18.70
C ASP A 54 -0.97 -8.62 -17.76
N ASN A 55 -0.63 -8.67 -16.47
CA ASN A 55 -1.41 -9.36 -15.45
C ASN A 55 -2.41 -8.41 -14.78
N GLN A 56 -3.49 -8.98 -14.26
CA GLN A 56 -4.41 -8.25 -13.40
C GLN A 56 -3.69 -7.69 -12.17
N VAL A 57 -4.04 -6.47 -11.76
CA VAL A 57 -3.47 -5.80 -10.59
C VAL A 57 -4.54 -5.69 -9.51
N LEU A 58 -4.24 -6.18 -8.30
CA LEU A 58 -5.11 -5.97 -7.14
C LEU A 58 -4.63 -4.75 -6.33
N VAL A 59 -5.54 -3.83 -6.05
CA VAL A 59 -5.33 -2.73 -5.11
C VAL A 59 -6.27 -2.90 -3.92
N ILE A 60 -5.72 -3.02 -2.71
CA ILE A 60 -6.49 -3.05 -1.47
C ILE A 60 -6.28 -1.73 -0.75
N THR A 61 -7.38 -1.07 -0.36
CA THR A 61 -7.34 0.18 0.41
C THR A 61 -8.09 0.02 1.73
N GLY A 62 -7.76 0.87 2.73
CA GLY A 62 -8.52 0.95 3.98
C GLY A 62 -9.48 2.14 3.97
N ARG A 63 -10.68 1.99 4.54
CA ARG A 63 -11.74 3.02 4.59
C ARG A 63 -11.34 4.33 5.28
N TYR A 64 -10.34 4.31 6.15
CA TYR A 64 -9.90 5.51 6.89
C TYR A 64 -8.56 6.07 6.40
N THR A 65 -8.16 5.72 5.17
CA THR A 65 -6.99 6.29 4.48
C THR A 65 -7.09 7.82 4.38
N PRO A 66 -6.05 8.58 4.77
CA PRO A 66 -6.03 10.04 4.68
C PRO A 66 -6.29 10.55 3.26
N GLU A 67 -6.99 11.68 3.16
CA GLU A 67 -7.52 12.22 1.90
C GLU A 67 -6.48 12.32 0.77
N LYS A 68 -5.31 12.92 1.03
CA LYS A 68 -4.26 13.06 0.00
C LYS A 68 -3.79 11.72 -0.56
N SER A 69 -3.53 10.74 0.31
CA SER A 69 -3.13 9.40 -0.12
C SER A 69 -4.27 8.67 -0.82
N ARG A 70 -5.50 8.87 -0.36
CA ARG A 70 -6.71 8.28 -0.96
C ARG A 70 -6.91 8.76 -2.40
N GLN A 71 -6.70 10.04 -2.68
CA GLN A 71 -6.82 10.58 -4.04
C GLN A 71 -5.86 9.91 -5.03
N GLU A 72 -4.62 9.60 -4.63
CA GLU A 72 -3.67 8.85 -5.47
C GLU A 72 -4.15 7.40 -5.70
N MET A 73 -4.60 6.74 -4.63
CA MET A 73 -5.10 5.36 -4.70
C MET A 73 -6.37 5.24 -5.55
N ASP A 74 -7.31 6.19 -5.42
CA ASP A 74 -8.55 6.20 -6.20
C ASP A 74 -8.26 6.40 -7.69
N ALA A 75 -7.27 7.23 -8.03
CA ALA A 75 -6.82 7.40 -9.42
C ALA A 75 -6.23 6.11 -10.01
N LEU A 76 -5.52 5.32 -9.20
CA LEU A 76 -5.00 4.00 -9.56
C LEU A 76 -6.13 2.97 -9.73
N CYS A 77 -7.06 2.92 -8.76
CA CYS A 77 -8.21 2.01 -8.76
C CYS A 77 -9.15 2.23 -9.96
N ALA A 78 -9.20 3.45 -10.50
CA ALA A 78 -10.01 3.79 -11.66
C ALA A 78 -9.41 3.31 -13.00
N GLN A 79 -8.19 2.78 -13.02
CA GLN A 79 -7.54 2.35 -14.25
C GLN A 79 -8.06 1.00 -14.75
N PRO A 80 -8.13 0.77 -16.07
CA PRO A 80 -8.49 -0.52 -16.63
C PRO A 80 -7.63 -1.65 -16.08
N GLY A 81 -8.26 -2.81 -15.84
CA GLY A 81 -7.70 -4.04 -15.26
C GLY A 81 -6.90 -3.88 -13.96
N VAL A 82 -7.30 -2.87 -13.17
CA VAL A 82 -7.10 -2.86 -11.73
C VAL A 82 -8.37 -3.38 -11.07
N ASP A 83 -8.25 -4.44 -10.30
CA ASP A 83 -9.27 -4.85 -9.34
C ASP A 83 -9.03 -4.10 -8.04
N SER A 84 -10.05 -3.40 -7.54
CA SER A 84 -9.94 -2.65 -6.28
C SER A 84 -10.90 -3.19 -5.23
N VAL A 85 -10.42 -3.27 -3.99
CA VAL A 85 -11.22 -3.67 -2.83
C VAL A 85 -10.93 -2.71 -1.68
N GLU A 86 -11.98 -2.07 -1.15
CA GLU A 86 -11.88 -1.28 0.09
C GLU A 86 -12.22 -2.18 1.30
N LEU A 87 -11.31 -2.29 2.26
CA LEU A 87 -11.61 -2.81 3.58
C LEU A 87 -12.42 -1.79 4.38
N PRO A 88 -13.47 -2.20 5.13
CA PRO A 88 -14.32 -1.30 5.89
C PRO A 88 -13.61 -0.63 7.08
N CYS A 89 -12.36 -1.00 7.33
CA CYS A 89 -11.48 -0.51 8.38
C CYS A 89 -10.08 -0.21 7.83
N GLY A 90 -9.23 0.33 8.69
CA GLY A 90 -7.82 0.59 8.43
C GLY A 90 -7.54 1.95 7.82
N LYS A 91 -6.38 2.50 8.21
CA LYS A 91 -5.74 3.64 7.52
C LYS A 91 -4.62 3.09 6.61
N LEU A 92 -3.50 3.79 6.49
CA LEU A 92 -2.39 3.41 5.61
C LEU A 92 -1.71 2.09 5.95
N SER A 93 -1.69 1.67 7.22
CA SER A 93 -1.05 0.41 7.66
C SER A 93 -2.07 -0.67 7.99
N PHE A 94 -3.21 -0.68 7.30
CA PHE A 94 -4.28 -1.67 7.49
C PHE A 94 -3.79 -3.11 7.34
N TYR A 95 -2.78 -3.36 6.51
CA TYR A 95 -2.22 -4.69 6.29
C TYR A 95 -1.46 -5.25 7.50
N GLU A 96 -1.02 -4.37 8.41
CA GLU A 96 -0.46 -4.81 9.68
C GLU A 96 -1.56 -5.02 10.72
N GLU A 97 -2.53 -4.10 10.76
CA GLU A 97 -3.61 -4.07 11.76
C GLU A 97 -4.67 -5.16 11.53
N PHE A 98 -5.06 -5.35 10.27
CA PHE A 98 -6.06 -6.28 9.77
C PHE A 98 -5.41 -7.26 8.79
N SER A 99 -4.29 -7.85 9.21
CA SER A 99 -3.48 -8.74 8.38
C SER A 99 -4.23 -9.99 7.92
N GLY A 100 -5.12 -10.54 8.75
CA GLY A 100 -5.97 -11.68 8.39
C GLY A 100 -6.92 -11.37 7.23
N ASP A 101 -7.63 -10.23 7.31
CA ASP A 101 -8.52 -9.78 6.24
C ASP A 101 -7.77 -9.46 4.96
N THR A 102 -6.64 -8.77 5.08
CA THR A 102 -5.77 -8.45 3.96
C THR A 102 -5.24 -9.72 3.27
N ALA A 103 -4.73 -10.68 4.04
CA ALA A 103 -4.20 -11.93 3.51
C ALA A 103 -5.30 -12.79 2.87
N ARG A 104 -6.54 -12.71 3.35
CA ARG A 104 -7.69 -13.37 2.74
C ARG A 104 -7.99 -12.80 1.35
N LEU A 105 -8.03 -11.47 1.21
CA LEU A 105 -8.25 -10.81 -0.08
C LEU A 105 -7.14 -11.15 -1.09
N ILE A 106 -5.88 -11.07 -0.65
CA ILE A 106 -4.73 -11.47 -1.49
C ILE A 106 -4.87 -12.93 -1.93
N ARG A 107 -5.21 -13.83 -1.00
CA ARG A 107 -5.42 -15.25 -1.35
C ARG A 107 -6.57 -15.41 -2.34
N GLN A 108 -7.71 -14.78 -2.14
CA GLN A 108 -8.84 -14.87 -3.08
C GLN A 108 -8.41 -14.44 -4.48
N PHE A 109 -7.71 -13.31 -4.60
CA PHE A 109 -7.17 -12.83 -5.87
C PHE A 109 -6.21 -13.82 -6.54
N LEU A 110 -5.27 -14.40 -5.79
CA LEU A 110 -4.30 -15.37 -6.32
C LEU A 110 -4.92 -16.69 -6.78
N HIS A 111 -6.13 -17.03 -6.33
CA HIS A 111 -6.85 -18.23 -6.78
C HIS A 111 -7.84 -17.94 -7.93
N LEU A 112 -7.96 -16.69 -8.37
CA LEU A 112 -8.71 -16.37 -9.58
C LEU A 112 -7.95 -16.92 -10.81
N PRO A 113 -8.66 -17.40 -11.84
CA PRO A 113 -8.02 -17.73 -13.11
C PRO A 113 -7.29 -16.49 -13.65
N VAL A 114 -6.05 -16.69 -14.12
CA VAL A 114 -5.25 -15.59 -14.67
C VAL A 114 -5.89 -15.09 -15.96
N ASN A 115 -6.61 -13.97 -15.86
CA ASN A 115 -7.00 -13.18 -17.02
C ASN A 115 -5.89 -12.19 -17.34
N ARG A 116 -5.34 -12.30 -18.55
CA ARG A 116 -4.43 -11.29 -19.09
C ARG A 116 -5.27 -10.14 -19.66
N LYS A 117 -4.80 -8.91 -19.45
CA LYS A 117 -5.37 -7.72 -20.10
C LYS A 117 -5.23 -7.79 -21.62
#